data_AF-A0A1W9S410-F1
#
_entry.id   AF-A0A1W9S410-F1
#
_cell.length_a   1.000
_cell.length_b   1.000
_cell.length_c   1.000
_cell.angle_alpha   90.00
_cell.angle_beta   90.00
_cell.angle_gamma   90.00
#
_symmetry.space_group_name_H-M   'P 1'
#
loop_
_entity.id
_entity.type
_entity.pdbx_description
1 polymer ?
#
loop_
_entity_poly.entity_id
_entity_poly.type
_entity_poly.pdbx_seq_one_letter_code
_entity_poly.pdbx_strand_id
1 'polypeptide(L)'
;MSLQYARYTTKKVRKTAWDTIKSILIIIVLVVIIRVFILEAFQVPSGSMKDTLLVGDLILANKMKYRFVEPKRGEIIIFKYPHQDNSINPYKTLLQWIGDLTGRPLINRKNLIKRVIGLPGEKLEMKDGVIYINDKPLDEPYLKFKPVGDFGPYYIPDDCYFLMGDNRNKSSDSRYWGPLPEKFIIGEALFIYWSWIPSHCNVFPCRGKIIPIDREQGLKHYNINVDDVEKFYKCERCGTIHREWWDATDEPYYKFWKHIRWSRLLMMIH
;
A
#
# COMPACT_ATOMS: atom_id res chain seq x y z
N MET A 1 53.20 36.02 -17.26
CA MET A 1 52.44 34.87 -17.81
C MET A 1 51.64 34.08 -16.76
N SER A 2 52.01 34.10 -15.47
CA SER A 2 51.38 33.28 -14.41
C SER A 2 49.98 33.73 -13.94
N LEU A 3 49.73 35.05 -13.81
CA LEU A 3 48.46 35.58 -13.27
C LEU A 3 47.26 35.43 -14.22
N GLN A 4 47.49 35.51 -15.53
CA GLN A 4 46.44 35.39 -16.54
C GLN A 4 45.98 33.93 -16.68
N TYR A 5 46.90 32.98 -16.53
CA TYR A 5 46.62 31.55 -16.53
C TYR A 5 45.82 31.15 -15.27
N ALA A 6 46.20 31.65 -14.09
CA ALA A 6 45.46 31.42 -12.84
C ALA A 6 44.04 32.02 -12.83
N ARG A 7 43.84 33.18 -13.47
CA ARG A 7 42.51 33.78 -13.66
C ARG A 7 41.66 32.99 -14.67
N TYR A 8 42.26 32.41 -15.69
CA TYR A 8 41.55 31.60 -16.69
C TYR A 8 41.10 30.25 -16.12
N THR A 9 41.96 29.58 -15.35
CA THR A 9 41.62 28.30 -14.69
C THR A 9 40.51 28.48 -13.65
N THR A 10 40.56 29.51 -12.82
CA THR A 10 39.49 29.83 -11.86
C THR A 10 38.17 30.18 -12.54
N LYS A 11 38.17 30.91 -13.66
CA LYS A 11 36.96 31.22 -14.44
C LYS A 11 36.36 29.97 -15.11
N LYS A 12 37.22 29.07 -15.62
CA LYS A 12 36.81 27.79 -16.25
C LYS A 12 36.22 26.84 -15.21
N VAL A 13 36.87 26.66 -14.05
CA VAL A 13 36.35 25.86 -12.93
C VAL A 13 35.02 26.41 -12.43
N ARG A 14 34.88 27.74 -12.29
CA ARG A 14 33.62 28.37 -11.87
C ARG A 14 32.50 28.14 -12.90
N LYS A 15 32.79 28.27 -14.20
CA LYS A 15 31.82 28.02 -15.28
C LYS A 15 31.37 26.55 -15.30
N THR A 16 32.31 25.61 -15.22
CA THR A 16 32.00 24.17 -15.12
C THR A 16 31.19 23.85 -13.87
N ALA A 17 31.52 24.44 -12.71
CA ALA A 17 30.74 24.28 -11.48
C ALA A 17 29.31 24.82 -11.64
N TRP A 18 29.12 25.98 -12.28
CA TRP A 18 27.80 26.53 -12.57
C TRP A 18 26.97 25.65 -13.50
N ASP A 19 27.58 25.06 -14.54
CA ASP A 19 26.88 24.17 -15.47
C ASP A 19 26.48 22.84 -14.80
N THR A 20 27.31 22.32 -13.89
CA THR A 20 26.97 21.16 -13.03
C THR A 20 25.82 21.50 -12.08
N ILE A 21 25.86 22.66 -11.41
CA ILE A 21 24.81 23.10 -10.49
C ILE A 21 23.47 23.26 -11.23
N LYS A 22 23.47 23.89 -12.42
CA LYS A 22 22.26 24.01 -13.25
C LYS A 22 21.68 22.65 -13.61
N SER A 23 22.52 21.70 -14.01
CA SER A 23 22.07 20.35 -14.37
C SER A 23 21.46 19.60 -13.19
N ILE A 24 22.10 19.66 -12.02
CA ILE A 24 21.56 19.08 -10.78
C ILE A 24 20.23 19.73 -10.41
N LEU A 25 20.12 21.06 -10.53
CA LEU A 25 18.90 21.79 -10.22
C LEU A 25 17.75 21.37 -11.14
N ILE A 26 17.99 21.20 -12.44
CA ILE A 26 16.98 20.71 -13.38
C ILE A 26 16.50 19.31 -12.98
N ILE A 27 17.41 18.41 -12.62
CA ILE A 27 17.06 17.05 -12.18
C ILE A 27 16.21 17.10 -10.90
N ILE A 28 16.59 17.92 -9.91
CA ILE A 28 15.83 18.08 -8.67
C ILE A 28 14.42 18.59 -8.96
N VAL A 29 14.29 19.63 -9.80
CA VAL A 29 13.00 20.19 -10.17
C VAL A 29 12.13 19.15 -10.89
N LEU A 30 12.71 18.40 -11.84
CA LEU A 30 12.01 17.32 -12.54
C LEU A 30 11.55 16.23 -11.56
N VAL A 31 12.40 15.78 -10.65
CA VAL A 31 12.03 14.77 -9.64
C VAL A 31 10.92 15.28 -8.72
N VAL A 32 10.97 16.55 -8.31
CA VAL A 32 9.90 17.17 -7.50
C VAL A 32 8.60 17.22 -8.29
N ILE A 33 8.61 17.64 -9.55
CA ILE A 33 7.41 17.66 -10.41
C ILE A 33 6.84 16.25 -10.56
N ILE A 34 7.67 15.26 -10.87
CA ILE A 34 7.23 13.86 -11.02
C ILE A 34 6.61 13.35 -9.71
N ARG A 35 7.22 13.64 -8.55
CA ARG A 35 6.69 13.20 -7.25
C ARG A 35 5.42 13.92 -6.83
N VAL A 36 5.32 15.23 -7.09
CA VAL A 36 4.15 16.01 -6.67
C VAL A 36 2.94 15.65 -7.53
N PHE A 37 3.13 15.48 -8.84
CA PHE A 37 2.03 15.33 -9.77
C PHE A 37 1.74 13.88 -10.18
N ILE A 38 2.75 13.03 -10.33
CA ILE A 38 2.59 11.74 -11.01
C ILE A 38 2.63 10.56 -10.02
N LEU A 39 3.71 10.45 -9.24
CA LEU A 39 4.02 9.25 -8.46
C LEU A 39 4.14 9.54 -6.96
N GLU A 40 3.41 8.78 -6.15
CA GLU A 40 3.53 8.83 -4.69
C GLU A 40 3.82 7.45 -4.13
N ALA A 41 4.69 7.40 -3.12
CA ALA A 41 5.07 6.18 -2.44
C ALA A 41 4.23 6.00 -1.18
N PHE A 42 3.58 4.85 -1.04
CA PHE A 42 2.78 4.51 0.14
C PHE A 42 3.33 3.25 0.81
N GLN A 43 3.31 3.23 2.13
CA GLN A 43 3.55 2.03 2.92
C GLN A 43 2.22 1.36 3.24
N VAL A 44 2.15 0.04 3.08
CA VAL A 44 1.00 -0.78 3.45
C VAL A 44 1.06 -1.07 4.96
N PRO A 45 0.17 -0.51 5.80
CA PRO A 45 0.27 -0.65 7.25
C PRO A 45 -0.50 -1.85 7.80
N SER A 46 -1.32 -2.53 6.99
CA SER A 46 -2.27 -3.55 7.47
C SER A 46 -2.37 -4.76 6.54
N GLY A 47 -2.70 -5.92 7.10
CA GLY A 47 -2.85 -7.19 6.38
C GLY A 47 -4.17 -7.37 5.63
N SER A 48 -4.96 -6.30 5.45
CA SER A 48 -6.27 -6.39 4.78
C SER A 48 -6.19 -6.76 3.29
N MET A 49 -5.00 -6.63 2.69
CA MET A 49 -4.72 -7.00 1.30
C MET A 49 -3.79 -8.24 1.21
N LYS A 50 -3.58 -9.02 2.29
CA LYS A 50 -2.49 -10.02 2.42
C LYS A 50 -2.32 -11.01 1.26
N ASP A 51 -3.40 -11.31 0.54
CA ASP A 51 -3.38 -12.26 -0.58
C ASP A 51 -2.66 -11.65 -1.82
N THR A 52 -2.59 -10.32 -1.91
CA THR A 52 -1.86 -9.59 -2.97
C THR A 52 -0.75 -8.67 -2.45
N LEU A 53 -1.01 -7.90 -1.37
CA LEU A 53 -0.08 -6.93 -0.76
C LEU A 53 0.15 -7.27 0.70
N LEU A 54 1.42 -7.35 1.09
CA LEU A 54 1.82 -7.68 2.45
C LEU A 54 2.02 -6.43 3.30
N VAL A 55 1.94 -6.59 4.62
CA VAL A 55 2.26 -5.53 5.57
C VAL A 55 3.71 -5.11 5.38
N GLY A 56 3.97 -3.80 5.34
CA GLY A 56 5.32 -3.27 5.13
C GLY A 56 5.74 -3.14 3.66
N ASP A 57 4.91 -3.60 2.70
CA ASP A 57 5.15 -3.30 1.30
C ASP A 57 5.09 -1.79 1.06
N LEU A 58 6.06 -1.30 0.30
CA LEU A 58 6.10 0.05 -0.23
C LEU A 58 5.69 0.00 -1.70
N ILE A 59 4.56 0.64 -1.97
CA ILE A 59 3.96 0.68 -3.30
C ILE A 59 4.13 2.07 -3.91
N LEU A 60 4.33 2.12 -5.22
CA LEU A 60 4.21 3.35 -6.00
C LEU A 60 2.82 3.45 -6.58
N ALA A 61 2.23 4.64 -6.46
CA ALA A 61 0.88 4.90 -6.91
C ALA A 61 0.83 5.99 -7.98
N ASN A 62 -0.06 5.82 -8.95
CA ASN A 62 -0.34 6.80 -9.98
C ASN A 62 -1.50 7.71 -9.55
N LYS A 63 -1.21 8.98 -9.28
CA LYS A 63 -2.21 9.98 -8.87
C LYS A 63 -2.96 10.63 -10.03
N MET A 64 -2.44 10.47 -11.25
CA MET A 64 -2.97 11.15 -12.43
C MET A 64 -4.04 10.34 -13.13
N LYS A 65 -4.00 9.01 -13.06
CA LYS A 65 -4.91 8.13 -13.78
C LYS A 65 -6.38 8.49 -13.53
N TYR A 66 -6.77 8.57 -12.25
CA TYR A 66 -8.15 8.84 -11.87
C TYR A 66 -8.58 10.30 -11.95
N ARG A 67 -7.76 11.18 -12.56
CA ARG A 67 -8.21 12.51 -12.98
C ARG A 67 -8.83 12.53 -14.37
N PHE A 68 -8.56 11.49 -15.17
CA PHE A 68 -8.96 11.42 -16.58
C PHE A 68 -9.66 10.11 -16.95
N VAL A 69 -9.52 9.07 -16.13
CA VAL A 69 -10.04 7.73 -16.38
C VAL A 69 -10.72 7.23 -15.12
N GLU A 70 -11.92 6.69 -15.25
CA GLU A 70 -12.63 6.09 -14.11
C GLU A 70 -11.95 4.79 -13.64
N PRO A 71 -11.94 4.51 -12.31
CA PRO A 71 -11.49 3.24 -11.76
C PRO A 71 -12.19 2.04 -12.36
N LYS A 72 -11.43 1.02 -12.75
CA LYS A 72 -11.97 -0.24 -13.29
C LYS A 72 -12.08 -1.30 -12.21
N ARG A 73 -13.00 -2.24 -12.41
CA ARG A 73 -13.13 -3.41 -11.53
C ARG A 73 -11.82 -4.19 -11.48
N GLY A 74 -11.46 -4.65 -10.29
CA GLY A 74 -10.24 -5.41 -10.03
C GLY A 74 -9.00 -4.54 -9.81
N GLU A 75 -9.07 -3.22 -10.04
CA GLU A 75 -7.95 -2.32 -9.76
C GLU A 75 -7.78 -2.14 -8.25
N ILE A 76 -6.52 -2.01 -7.81
CA ILE A 76 -6.18 -1.72 -6.42
C ILE A 76 -5.99 -0.23 -6.31
N ILE A 77 -6.76 0.41 -5.45
CA ILE A 77 -6.77 1.85 -5.32
C ILE A 77 -6.42 2.28 -3.90
N ILE A 78 -5.84 3.47 -3.82
CA ILE A 78 -5.50 4.16 -2.60
C ILE A 78 -6.49 5.30 -2.42
N PHE A 79 -7.06 5.45 -1.24
CA PHE A 79 -8.07 6.44 -0.97
C PHE A 79 -8.00 6.97 0.46
N LYS A 80 -8.58 8.15 0.67
CA LYS A 80 -8.76 8.73 2.00
C LYS A 80 -9.97 8.11 2.68
N TYR A 81 -9.84 7.68 3.92
CA TYR A 81 -10.97 7.16 4.68
C TYR A 81 -12.06 8.25 4.86
N PRO A 82 -13.33 7.99 4.46
CA PRO A 82 -14.36 9.04 4.36
C PRO A 82 -14.82 9.60 5.71
N HIS A 83 -14.67 8.86 6.81
CA HIS A 83 -15.09 9.28 8.15
C HIS A 83 -13.97 9.91 9.00
N GLN A 84 -12.93 10.46 8.37
CA GLN A 84 -11.81 11.06 9.12
C GLN A 84 -12.12 12.51 9.54
N ASP A 85 -11.88 12.83 10.82
CA ASP A 85 -11.95 14.20 11.35
C ASP A 85 -10.91 15.11 10.65
N ASN A 86 -11.40 16.22 10.11
CA ASN A 86 -10.64 17.20 9.31
C ASN A 86 -10.17 18.41 10.15
N SER A 87 -9.81 18.21 11.41
CA SER A 87 -9.14 19.23 12.23
C SER A 87 -7.69 19.49 11.75
N ILE A 88 -7.55 20.29 10.69
CA ILE A 88 -6.28 20.62 10.05
C ILE A 88 -5.79 22.00 10.54
N ASN A 89 -4.75 22.01 11.39
CA ASN A 89 -4.00 23.22 11.72
C ASN A 89 -2.86 23.44 10.70
N PRO A 90 -2.51 24.69 10.32
CA PRO A 90 -1.40 24.99 9.40
C PRO A 90 -0.07 24.27 9.70
N TYR A 91 0.30 24.03 10.97
CA TYR A 91 1.52 23.26 11.28
C TYR A 91 1.43 21.80 10.81
N LYS A 92 0.24 21.19 10.86
CA LYS A 92 0.01 19.83 10.37
C LYS A 92 0.14 19.79 8.85
N THR A 93 -0.33 20.81 8.13
CA THR A 93 -0.18 20.86 6.67
C THR A 93 1.29 20.85 6.25
N LEU A 94 2.16 21.58 6.96
CA LEU A 94 3.59 21.58 6.69
C LEU A 94 4.24 20.22 6.97
N LEU A 95 3.98 19.63 8.14
CA LEU A 95 4.51 18.28 8.47
C LEU A 95 4.01 17.22 7.51
N GLN A 96 2.76 17.31 7.04
CA GLN A 96 2.23 16.42 6.00
C GLN A 96 3.05 16.56 4.72
N TRP A 97 3.25 17.79 4.24
CA TRP A 97 4.00 18.03 3.01
C TRP A 97 5.44 17.51 3.11
N ILE A 98 6.11 17.70 4.26
CA ILE A 98 7.44 17.13 4.51
C ILE A 98 7.40 15.59 4.51
N GLY A 99 6.36 15.01 5.11
CA GLY A 99 6.17 13.56 5.14
C GLY A 99 5.97 12.97 3.75
N ASP A 100 5.12 13.59 2.93
CA ASP A 100 4.85 13.18 1.55
C ASP A 100 6.11 13.31 0.68
N LEU A 101 6.90 14.38 0.88
CA LEU A 101 8.18 14.58 0.20
C LEU A 101 9.20 13.47 0.55
N THR A 102 9.22 13.06 1.82
CA THR A 102 10.18 12.06 2.35
C THR A 102 9.67 10.63 2.26
N GLY A 103 8.41 10.42 1.84
CA GLY A 103 7.76 9.11 1.83
C GLY A 103 7.52 8.54 3.23
N ARG A 104 7.52 9.40 4.26
CA ARG A 104 7.28 9.03 5.66
C ARG A 104 6.10 9.85 6.19
N PRO A 105 4.90 9.28 6.31
CA PRO A 105 3.76 10.04 6.82
C PRO A 105 4.05 10.53 8.24
N LEU A 106 4.26 11.84 8.40
CA LEU A 106 4.53 12.47 9.70
C LEU A 106 3.24 12.74 10.50
N ILE A 107 2.07 12.50 9.89
CA ILE A 107 0.74 12.65 10.50
C ILE A 107 -0.10 11.43 10.19
N ASN A 108 -0.91 11.03 11.16
CA ASN A 108 -1.81 9.89 11.08
C ASN A 108 -3.08 10.21 10.25
N ARG A 109 -2.92 10.39 8.94
CA ARG A 109 -4.06 10.27 8.00
C ARG A 109 -4.19 8.83 7.55
N LYS A 110 -5.39 8.27 7.68
CA LYS A 110 -5.65 6.87 7.32
C LYS A 110 -5.95 6.81 5.82
N ASN A 111 -4.89 6.76 5.03
CA ASN A 111 -5.00 6.29 3.66
C ASN A 111 -5.18 4.78 3.71
N LEU A 112 -6.19 4.29 2.99
CA LEU A 112 -6.50 2.88 2.90
C LEU A 112 -6.26 2.39 1.48
N ILE A 113 -5.97 1.10 1.37
CA ILE A 113 -5.75 0.42 0.10
C ILE A 113 -6.73 -0.74 0.05
N LYS A 114 -7.52 -0.80 -1.02
CA LYS A 114 -8.53 -1.83 -1.28
C LYS A 114 -8.64 -2.08 -2.79
N ARG A 115 -9.28 -3.19 -3.15
CA ARG A 115 -9.61 -3.51 -4.54
C ARG A 115 -11.02 -3.03 -4.88
N VAL A 116 -11.19 -2.48 -6.08
CA VAL A 116 -12.49 -2.12 -6.64
C VAL A 116 -13.24 -3.40 -7.00
N ILE A 117 -14.36 -3.67 -6.32
CA ILE A 117 -15.19 -4.85 -6.57
C ILE A 117 -16.47 -4.49 -7.30
N GLY A 118 -17.14 -3.41 -6.91
CA GLY A 118 -18.38 -2.95 -7.55
C GLY A 118 -18.23 -1.54 -8.12
N LEU A 119 -18.81 -1.32 -9.29
CA LEU A 119 -18.80 -0.05 -10.01
C LEU A 119 -20.11 0.73 -9.77
N PRO A 120 -20.12 2.04 -10.07
CA PRO A 120 -21.32 2.85 -10.09
C PRO A 120 -22.54 2.18 -10.77
N GLY A 121 -23.70 2.28 -10.14
CA GLY A 121 -24.97 1.78 -10.67
C GLY A 121 -25.17 0.26 -10.60
N GLU A 122 -24.19 -0.50 -10.11
CA GLU A 122 -24.28 -1.97 -10.08
C GLU A 122 -24.97 -2.50 -8.83
N LYS A 123 -25.62 -3.66 -8.98
CA LYS A 123 -26.09 -4.48 -7.86
C LYS A 123 -24.99 -5.46 -7.46
N LEU A 124 -24.56 -5.39 -6.20
CA LEU A 124 -23.60 -6.31 -5.61
C LEU A 124 -24.28 -7.18 -4.55
N GLU A 125 -23.99 -8.48 -4.59
CA GLU A 125 -24.47 -9.44 -3.59
C GLU A 125 -23.37 -10.48 -3.34
N MET A 126 -23.26 -11.01 -2.13
CA MET A 126 -22.34 -12.09 -1.79
C MET A 126 -23.13 -13.23 -1.17
N LYS A 127 -23.07 -14.41 -1.77
CA LYS A 127 -23.74 -15.63 -1.32
C LYS A 127 -22.77 -16.80 -1.29
N ASP A 128 -22.70 -17.49 -0.17
CA ASP A 128 -21.80 -18.64 0.03
C ASP A 128 -20.36 -18.32 -0.39
N GLY A 129 -19.87 -17.14 0.00
CA GLY A 129 -18.52 -16.66 -0.31
C GLY A 129 -18.24 -16.29 -1.77
N VAL A 130 -19.25 -16.32 -2.65
CA VAL A 130 -19.14 -15.88 -4.05
C VAL A 130 -19.78 -14.51 -4.21
N ILE A 131 -19.08 -13.58 -4.86
CA ILE A 131 -19.64 -12.28 -5.21
C ILE A 131 -20.39 -12.38 -6.53
N TYR A 132 -21.56 -11.75 -6.57
CA TYR A 132 -22.39 -11.58 -7.74
C TYR A 132 -22.51 -10.08 -8.05
N ILE A 133 -22.27 -9.73 -9.31
CA ILE A 133 -22.47 -8.39 -9.85
C ILE A 133 -23.56 -8.47 -10.89
N ASN A 134 -24.66 -7.74 -10.68
CA ASN A 134 -25.85 -7.80 -11.54
C ASN A 134 -26.25 -9.26 -11.83
N ASP A 135 -26.31 -10.07 -10.76
CA ASP A 135 -26.68 -11.49 -10.76
C ASP A 135 -25.69 -12.44 -11.47
N LYS A 136 -24.52 -11.95 -11.91
CA LYS A 136 -23.46 -12.77 -12.51
C LYS A 136 -22.33 -13.01 -11.50
N PRO A 137 -21.84 -14.25 -11.33
CA PRO A 137 -20.72 -14.51 -10.44
C PRO A 137 -19.46 -13.79 -10.94
N LEU A 138 -18.74 -13.17 -10.01
CA LEU A 138 -17.47 -12.50 -10.26
C LEU A 138 -16.33 -13.53 -10.09
N ASP A 139 -15.45 -13.61 -11.09
CA ASP A 139 -14.22 -14.41 -10.99
C ASP A 139 -13.15 -13.64 -10.19
N GLU A 140 -12.64 -14.28 -9.14
CA GLU A 140 -11.72 -13.68 -8.17
C GLU A 140 -10.48 -14.55 -7.94
N PRO A 141 -9.62 -14.76 -8.97
CA PRO A 141 -8.49 -15.69 -8.89
C PRO A 141 -7.37 -15.24 -7.93
N TYR A 142 -7.47 -14.02 -7.39
CA TYR A 142 -6.55 -13.47 -6.40
C TYR A 142 -6.89 -13.86 -4.96
N LEU A 143 -8.07 -14.43 -4.71
CA LEU A 143 -8.45 -14.88 -3.36
C LEU A 143 -7.79 -16.21 -3.06
N LYS A 144 -7.15 -16.31 -1.90
CA LYS A 144 -6.59 -17.58 -1.43
C LYS A 144 -7.56 -18.41 -0.59
N PHE A 145 -8.45 -17.72 0.12
CA PHE A 145 -9.39 -18.33 1.04
C PHE A 145 -10.82 -17.97 0.64
N LYS A 146 -11.75 -18.90 0.87
CA LYS A 146 -13.17 -18.66 0.66
C LYS A 146 -13.64 -17.56 1.62
N PRO A 147 -14.28 -16.48 1.12
CA PRO A 147 -14.93 -15.49 1.98
C PRO A 147 -16.01 -16.14 2.84
N VAL A 148 -16.10 -15.73 4.10
CA VAL A 148 -17.12 -16.22 5.03
C VAL A 148 -18.24 -15.19 5.18
N GLY A 149 -19.47 -15.70 5.19
CA GLY A 149 -20.68 -14.90 5.35
C GLY A 149 -21.30 -14.45 4.03
N ASP A 150 -22.48 -13.85 4.15
CA ASP A 150 -23.25 -13.28 3.04
C ASP A 150 -23.32 -11.76 3.19
N PHE A 151 -23.54 -11.05 2.09
CA PHE A 151 -23.69 -9.60 2.08
C PHE A 151 -24.64 -9.15 0.96
N GLY A 152 -25.39 -8.08 1.22
CA GLY A 152 -26.29 -7.49 0.24
C GLY A 152 -27.66 -8.20 0.17
N PRO A 153 -28.41 -8.00 -0.93
CA PRO A 153 -28.04 -7.21 -2.11
C PRO A 153 -27.86 -5.73 -1.77
N TYR A 154 -26.94 -5.07 -2.48
CA TYR A 154 -26.62 -3.66 -2.31
C TYR A 154 -26.51 -2.98 -3.68
N TYR A 155 -27.17 -1.84 -3.87
CA TYR A 155 -27.08 -1.03 -5.08
C TYR A 155 -26.07 0.09 -4.88
N ILE A 156 -25.06 0.15 -5.75
CA ILE A 156 -23.96 1.09 -5.64
C ILE A 156 -24.39 2.44 -6.26
N PRO A 157 -24.30 3.56 -5.53
CA PRO A 157 -24.61 4.88 -6.09
C PRO A 157 -23.72 5.25 -7.29
N ASP A 158 -24.23 6.12 -8.17
CA ASP A 158 -23.58 6.48 -9.44
C ASP A 158 -22.21 7.19 -9.30
N ASP A 159 -21.88 7.73 -8.13
CA ASP A 159 -20.62 8.41 -7.84
C ASP A 159 -19.72 7.63 -6.88
N CYS A 160 -20.05 6.36 -6.63
CA CYS A 160 -19.42 5.56 -5.59
C CYS A 160 -18.89 4.21 -6.11
N TYR A 161 -17.85 3.71 -5.45
CA TYR A 161 -17.24 2.42 -5.73
C TYR A 161 -17.33 1.51 -4.51
N PHE A 162 -17.69 0.25 -4.71
CA PHE A 162 -17.68 -0.74 -3.63
C PHE A 162 -16.31 -1.42 -3.55
N LEU A 163 -15.60 -1.22 -2.45
CA LEU A 163 -14.22 -1.65 -2.29
C LEU A 163 -14.11 -2.78 -1.28
N MET A 164 -13.28 -3.78 -1.56
CA MET A 164 -13.01 -4.87 -0.61
C MET A 164 -11.53 -5.16 -0.49
N GLY A 165 -11.13 -5.65 0.68
CA GLY A 165 -9.78 -6.19 0.86
C GLY A 165 -9.72 -7.61 0.31
N ASP A 166 -8.56 -7.97 -0.24
CA ASP A 166 -8.33 -9.34 -0.72
C ASP A 166 -8.32 -10.34 0.45
N ASN A 167 -7.89 -9.90 1.64
CA ASN A 167 -8.05 -10.68 2.87
C ASN A 167 -9.50 -10.56 3.38
N ARG A 168 -10.42 -11.23 2.69
CA ARG A 168 -11.87 -11.06 2.85
C ARG A 168 -12.36 -11.25 4.27
N ASN A 169 -11.77 -12.17 5.02
CA ASN A 169 -12.21 -12.48 6.38
C ASN A 169 -11.62 -11.55 7.46
N LYS A 170 -10.60 -10.74 7.11
CA LYS A 170 -9.92 -9.81 8.04
C LYS A 170 -9.75 -8.40 7.46
N SER A 171 -10.71 -7.97 6.65
CA SER A 171 -10.69 -6.65 6.02
C SER A 171 -11.88 -5.81 6.48
N SER A 172 -11.60 -4.64 7.06
CA SER A 172 -12.59 -3.59 7.24
C SER A 172 -12.70 -2.78 5.94
N ASP A 173 -13.73 -3.10 5.16
CA ASP A 173 -13.97 -2.54 3.82
C ASP A 173 -15.44 -2.14 3.61
N SER A 174 -15.87 -1.91 2.36
CA SER A 174 -17.19 -1.34 2.06
C SER A 174 -18.37 -2.16 2.60
N ARG A 175 -18.16 -3.43 2.97
CA ARG A 175 -19.15 -4.22 3.71
C ARG A 175 -19.52 -3.62 5.07
N TYR A 176 -18.61 -2.86 5.68
CA TYR A 176 -18.79 -2.29 7.02
C TYR A 176 -19.05 -0.78 7.00
N TRP A 177 -18.38 -0.04 6.11
CA TRP A 177 -18.46 1.42 6.06
C TRP A 177 -19.13 1.97 4.79
N GLY A 178 -19.71 1.10 3.96
CA GLY A 178 -20.43 1.49 2.74
C GLY A 178 -19.51 1.75 1.55
N PRO A 179 -20.06 2.14 0.39
CA PRO A 179 -19.29 2.41 -0.80
C PRO A 179 -18.53 3.74 -0.67
N LEU A 180 -17.44 3.88 -1.42
CA LEU A 180 -16.56 5.04 -1.39
C LEU A 180 -16.92 6.03 -2.51
N PRO A 181 -17.23 7.30 -2.21
CA PRO A 181 -17.36 8.34 -3.22
C PRO A 181 -16.05 8.58 -3.98
N GLU A 182 -16.13 8.74 -5.31
CA GLU A 182 -14.97 8.89 -6.21
C GLU A 182 -13.99 9.98 -5.75
N LYS A 183 -14.50 11.10 -5.23
CA LYS A 183 -13.70 12.23 -4.74
C LYS A 183 -12.66 11.90 -3.67
N PHE A 184 -12.79 10.76 -2.99
CA PHE A 184 -11.84 10.33 -1.96
C PHE A 184 -10.69 9.48 -2.52
N ILE A 185 -10.76 9.07 -3.78
CA ILE A 185 -9.74 8.28 -4.46
C ILE A 185 -8.50 9.15 -4.68
N ILE A 186 -7.34 8.61 -4.31
CA ILE A 186 -6.04 9.27 -4.46
C ILE A 186 -5.36 8.82 -5.76
N GLY A 187 -5.36 7.51 -6.03
CA GLY A 187 -4.60 6.95 -7.14
C GLY A 187 -4.60 5.43 -7.20
N GLU A 188 -4.06 4.90 -8.29
CA GLU A 188 -3.91 3.46 -8.52
C GLU A 188 -2.62 2.95 -7.90
N ALA A 189 -2.66 1.82 -7.18
CA ALA A 189 -1.46 1.09 -6.79
C ALA A 189 -0.84 0.38 -8.01
N LEU A 190 0.30 0.89 -8.50
CA LEU A 190 0.96 0.36 -9.70
C LEU A 190 1.73 -0.92 -9.40
N PHE A 191 2.78 -0.81 -8.57
CA PHE A 191 3.68 -1.91 -8.24
C PHE A 191 4.35 -1.71 -6.86
N ILE A 192 4.80 -2.82 -6.28
CA ILE A 192 5.63 -2.85 -5.08
C ILE A 192 7.08 -2.60 -5.50
N TYR A 193 7.68 -1.51 -5.05
CA TYR A 193 9.08 -1.19 -5.37
C TYR A 193 10.04 -1.57 -4.23
N TRP A 194 9.52 -1.74 -3.02
CA TRP A 194 10.29 -2.15 -1.86
C TRP A 194 9.41 -2.94 -0.90
N SER A 195 9.96 -3.93 -0.20
CA SER A 195 9.21 -4.69 0.81
C SER A 195 10.02 -4.83 2.10
N TRP A 196 9.30 -4.79 3.20
CA TRP A 196 9.81 -4.69 4.55
C TRP A 196 9.34 -5.90 5.33
N ILE A 197 10.25 -6.82 5.63
CA ILE A 197 9.92 -8.03 6.38
C ILE A 197 10.62 -7.96 7.73
N PRO A 198 9.86 -8.00 8.82
CA PRO A 198 10.42 -8.04 10.15
C PRO A 198 11.06 -9.38 10.49
N SER A 199 11.90 -9.38 11.52
CA SER A 199 12.64 -10.56 11.99
C SER A 199 12.52 -10.84 13.50
N HIS A 200 11.78 -10.02 14.25
CA HIS A 200 11.73 -10.06 15.72
C HIS A 200 10.31 -9.93 16.26
N CYS A 201 10.07 -10.50 17.45
CA CYS A 201 8.83 -10.44 18.22
C CYS A 201 8.53 -9.04 18.79
N ASN A 202 7.24 -8.71 18.97
CA ASN A 202 6.68 -7.43 19.42
C ASN A 202 6.10 -7.51 20.83
N VAL A 203 6.06 -8.71 21.42
CA VAL A 203 5.63 -8.87 22.80
C VAL A 203 6.64 -8.15 23.67
N PHE A 204 6.35 -6.96 24.19
CA PHE A 204 7.29 -6.29 25.09
C PHE A 204 7.44 -7.09 26.39
N PRO A 205 8.67 -7.32 26.92
CA PRO A 205 9.99 -6.85 26.47
C PRO A 205 10.76 -7.84 25.55
N CYS A 206 10.08 -8.87 25.04
CA CYS A 206 10.62 -9.89 24.14
C CYS A 206 10.85 -9.35 22.71
N ARG A 207 12.13 -9.19 22.32
CA ARG A 207 12.55 -8.95 20.92
C ARG A 207 13.26 -10.16 20.31
N GLY A 208 12.80 -11.38 20.62
CA GLY A 208 13.42 -12.61 20.10
C GLY A 208 13.16 -12.80 18.61
N LYS A 209 14.03 -13.54 17.93
CA LYS A 209 13.84 -13.90 16.52
C LYS A 209 12.60 -14.80 16.37
N ILE A 210 11.84 -14.58 15.29
CA ILE A 210 10.70 -15.43 14.94
C ILE A 210 11.12 -16.50 13.94
N ILE A 211 10.68 -17.73 14.19
CA ILE A 211 10.88 -18.88 13.30
C ILE A 211 9.53 -19.44 12.86
N PRO A 212 9.38 -19.87 11.60
CA PRO A 212 8.16 -20.54 11.16
C PRO A 212 8.01 -21.86 11.90
N ILE A 213 6.77 -22.22 12.24
CA ILE A 213 6.42 -23.53 12.80
C ILE A 213 5.35 -24.18 11.93
N ASP A 214 5.21 -25.50 12.04
CA ASP A 214 4.21 -26.26 11.29
C ASP A 214 2.78 -25.85 11.66
N ARG A 215 1.88 -25.89 10.68
CA ARG A 215 0.47 -25.50 10.85
C ARG A 215 -0.21 -26.30 11.97
N GLU A 216 0.04 -27.60 12.03
CA GLU A 216 -0.52 -28.47 13.08
C GLU A 216 -0.07 -28.06 14.48
N GLN A 217 1.20 -27.68 14.64
CA GLN A 217 1.74 -27.22 15.93
C GLN A 217 1.09 -25.90 16.35
N GLY A 218 0.89 -24.98 15.39
CA GLY A 218 0.21 -23.71 15.64
C GLY A 218 -1.27 -23.87 16.00
N LEU A 219 -2.00 -24.75 15.31
CA LEU A 219 -3.42 -24.99 15.59
C LEU A 219 -3.67 -25.60 16.97
N LYS A 220 -2.78 -26.50 17.43
CA LYS A 220 -2.83 -27.05 18.79
C LYS A 220 -2.75 -25.96 19.86
N HIS A 221 -2.03 -24.86 19.61
CA HIS A 221 -1.91 -23.76 20.55
C HIS A 221 -3.18 -22.93 20.68
N TYR A 222 -3.89 -22.71 19.57
CA TYR A 222 -5.09 -21.86 19.57
C TYR A 222 -6.40 -22.62 19.82
N ASN A 223 -6.37 -23.96 19.87
CA ASN A 223 -7.56 -24.82 20.04
C ASN A 223 -8.74 -24.44 19.12
N ILE A 224 -8.44 -23.93 17.92
CA ILE A 224 -9.41 -23.43 16.93
C ILE A 224 -8.95 -23.93 15.56
N ASN A 225 -9.89 -24.36 14.71
CA ASN A 225 -9.63 -24.57 13.30
C ASN A 225 -9.65 -23.22 12.57
N VAL A 226 -8.48 -22.58 12.47
CA VAL A 226 -8.34 -21.28 11.82
C VAL A 226 -8.07 -21.52 10.34
N ASP A 227 -9.12 -21.54 9.53
CA ASP A 227 -9.02 -21.86 8.10
C ASP A 227 -8.28 -20.79 7.29
N ASP A 228 -8.21 -19.55 7.78
CA ASP A 228 -7.59 -18.41 7.09
C ASP A 228 -6.12 -18.15 7.46
N VAL A 229 -5.49 -19.06 8.20
CA VAL A 229 -4.08 -18.99 8.61
C VAL A 229 -3.24 -20.07 7.91
N GLU A 230 -2.35 -19.60 7.03
CA GLU A 230 -1.43 -20.41 6.23
C GLU A 230 -0.19 -20.87 7.03
N LYS A 231 0.37 -20.00 7.89
CA LYS A 231 1.67 -20.23 8.56
C LYS A 231 1.68 -19.62 9.95
N PHE A 232 2.17 -20.39 10.92
CA PHE A 232 2.41 -19.90 12.26
C PHE A 232 3.89 -19.59 12.48
N TYR A 233 4.17 -18.71 13.42
CA TYR A 233 5.52 -18.33 13.80
C TYR A 233 5.69 -18.43 15.30
N LYS A 234 6.84 -18.88 15.77
CA LYS A 234 7.17 -18.93 17.19
C LYS A 234 8.36 -18.03 17.47
N CYS A 235 8.29 -17.25 18.53
CA CYS A 235 9.43 -16.52 19.04
C CYS A 235 10.40 -17.46 19.76
N GLU A 236 11.68 -17.47 19.37
CA GLU A 236 12.71 -18.30 20.02
C GLU A 236 12.99 -17.89 21.47
N ARG A 237 12.70 -16.63 21.86
CA ARG A 237 13.01 -16.10 23.20
C ARG A 237 11.89 -16.29 24.21
N CYS A 238 10.66 -15.90 23.87
CA CYS A 238 9.51 -15.98 24.78
C CYS A 238 8.55 -17.13 24.45
N GLY A 239 8.77 -17.86 23.36
CA GLY A 239 7.92 -18.97 22.97
C GLY A 239 6.53 -18.59 22.44
N THR A 240 6.18 -17.29 22.41
CA THR A 240 4.92 -16.79 21.87
C THR A 240 4.72 -17.28 20.44
N ILE A 241 3.54 -17.83 20.18
CA ILE A 241 3.12 -18.21 18.84
C ILE A 241 2.31 -17.06 18.25
N HIS A 242 2.62 -16.70 17.02
CA HIS A 242 1.93 -15.70 16.23
C HIS A 242 1.24 -16.41 15.06
N ARG A 243 0.00 -16.01 14.78
CA ARG A 243 -0.79 -16.56 13.69
C ARG A 243 -0.30 -16.10 12.33
N GLU A 244 0.26 -14.91 12.25
CA GLU A 244 0.80 -14.34 11.02
C GLU A 244 2.13 -13.64 11.35
N TRP A 245 3.03 -13.52 10.36
CA TRP A 245 4.38 -12.99 10.63
C TRP A 245 4.38 -11.49 11.01
N TRP A 246 3.37 -10.72 10.60
CA TRP A 246 3.22 -9.30 10.95
C TRP A 246 2.56 -9.07 12.31
N ASP A 247 1.91 -10.09 12.89
CA ASP A 247 1.39 -10.02 14.27
C ASP A 247 2.53 -9.92 15.30
N ALA A 248 3.78 -10.07 14.83
CA ALA A 248 4.95 -10.20 15.67
C ALA A 248 5.78 -8.93 15.79
N THR A 249 5.47 -7.75 15.21
CA THR A 249 6.53 -6.73 15.00
C THR A 249 6.17 -5.25 15.19
N ASP A 250 7.12 -4.47 15.75
CA ASP A 250 7.21 -3.00 15.71
C ASP A 250 8.46 -2.46 14.96
N GLU A 251 9.49 -3.30 14.70
CA GLU A 251 10.75 -2.88 14.06
C GLU A 251 11.30 -3.91 13.03
N PRO A 252 11.97 -3.48 11.94
CA PRO A 252 12.20 -4.32 10.74
C PRO A 252 13.62 -4.49 10.17
N TYR A 253 13.73 -5.33 9.14
CA TYR A 253 14.92 -5.41 8.27
C TYR A 253 14.55 -5.38 6.76
N TYR A 254 15.52 -5.01 5.91
CA TYR A 254 15.34 -4.72 4.50
C TYR A 254 15.55 -5.94 3.58
N LYS A 255 14.68 -6.15 2.57
CA LYS A 255 14.97 -7.04 1.42
C LYS A 255 14.82 -6.25 0.11
N PHE A 256 15.94 -5.77 -0.43
CA PHE A 256 15.88 -4.85 -1.57
C PHE A 256 15.64 -5.51 -2.95
N TRP A 257 15.66 -6.85 -3.12
CA TRP A 257 15.73 -7.41 -4.49
C TRP A 257 15.04 -8.76 -4.77
N LYS A 258 14.02 -9.20 -4.00
CA LYS A 258 13.39 -10.52 -4.28
C LYS A 258 12.09 -10.51 -5.10
N HIS A 259 11.34 -9.41 -5.17
CA HIS A 259 10.00 -9.42 -5.80
C HIS A 259 9.60 -8.13 -6.52
N ILE A 260 10.45 -7.55 -7.37
CA ILE A 260 9.94 -6.59 -8.35
C ILE A 260 9.08 -7.39 -9.34
N ARG A 261 7.74 -7.32 -9.23
CA ARG A 261 6.81 -7.90 -10.21
C ARG A 261 6.76 -7.00 -11.44
N TRP A 262 7.76 -7.12 -12.31
CA TRP A 262 7.94 -6.34 -13.54
C TRP A 262 6.80 -6.45 -14.57
N SER A 263 5.90 -7.44 -14.42
CA SER A 263 4.82 -7.71 -15.38
C SER A 263 3.90 -6.51 -15.63
N ARG A 264 3.69 -5.63 -14.63
CA ARG A 264 2.88 -4.41 -14.79
C ARG A 264 3.62 -3.23 -15.40
N LEU A 265 4.95 -3.14 -15.23
CA LEU A 265 5.74 -2.03 -15.78
C LEU A 265 5.85 -2.14 -17.31
N LEU A 266 5.94 -3.36 -17.84
CA LEU A 266 6.07 -3.63 -19.27
C LEU A 266 4.77 -3.40 -20.05
N MET A 267 3.61 -3.52 -19.40
CA MET A 267 2.30 -3.24 -20.04
C MET A 267 2.01 -1.75 -20.24
N MET A 268 2.84 -0.83 -19.73
CA MET A 268 2.69 0.61 -19.93
C MET A 268 3.53 1.15 -21.12
N ILE A 269 4.30 0.30 -21.80
CA ILE A 269 5.18 0.69 -22.92
C ILE A 269 4.58 0.26 -24.29
N HIS A 270 3.39 -0.33 -24.29
CA HIS A 270 2.58 -0.61 -25.49
C HIS A 270 1.18 -0.03 -25.31
#